data_AF-A0AAD0PXW3-F1
#
_entry.id   AF-A0AAD0PXW3-F1
#
_cell.length_a   1.000
_cell.length_b   1.000
_cell.length_c   1.000
_cell.angle_alpha   90.00
_cell.angle_beta   90.00
_cell.angle_gamma   90.00
#
_symmetry.space_group_name_H-M   'P 1'
#
loop_
_entity.id
_entity.type
_entity.pdbx_description
1 polymer ?
#
loop_
_entity_poly.entity_id
_entity_poly.type
_entity_poly.pdbx_seq_one_letter_code
_entity_poly.pdbx_strand_id
1 'polypeptide(L)'
;MNIADYKSVVEVIKHDKKEWISKFLEFNIYEHPDFYEKLVQQKKNYYLCEKEGKIYLVDSDNNKKEISWVSLDNFEEVEIGEYIYKKYRVLK
;
A
#
# COMPACT_ATOMS: atom_id res chain seq x y z
N MET A 1 1.58 15.82 -0.02
CA MET A 1 1.11 15.44 1.33
C MET A 1 2.04 16.01 2.39
N ASN A 2 1.51 16.63 3.45
CA ASN A 2 2.31 17.02 4.62
C ASN A 2 2.20 15.92 5.69
N ILE A 3 3.30 15.22 5.97
CA ILE A 3 3.36 14.08 6.91
C ILE A 3 3.16 14.55 8.37
N ALA A 4 3.41 15.82 8.67
CA ALA A 4 3.26 16.38 10.00
C ALA A 4 1.80 16.31 10.51
N ASP A 5 0.82 16.46 9.61
CA ASP A 5 -0.62 16.46 9.91
C ASP A 5 -1.20 15.08 10.25
N TYR A 6 -0.44 14.01 10.05
CA TYR A 6 -0.89 12.64 10.25
C TYR A 6 -0.21 12.02 11.47
N LYS A 7 -0.97 11.20 12.19
CA LYS A 7 -0.47 10.45 13.35
C LYS A 7 0.48 9.34 12.91
N SER A 8 0.08 8.58 11.89
CA SER A 8 0.90 7.51 11.30
C SER A 8 0.87 7.62 9.78
N VAL A 9 1.98 7.30 9.12
CA VAL A 9 2.11 7.29 7.66
C VAL A 9 2.87 6.05 7.22
N VAL A 10 2.21 5.23 6.42
CA VAL A 10 2.76 4.01 5.87
C VAL A 10 2.77 4.11 4.35
N GLU A 11 3.94 3.94 3.76
CA GLU A 11 4.08 3.85 2.31
C GLU A 11 3.65 2.45 1.87
N VAL A 12 2.76 2.39 0.89
CA VAL A 12 2.19 1.16 0.35
C VAL A 12 2.43 1.07 -1.16
N ILE A 13 2.59 -0.16 -1.64
CA ILE A 13 2.71 -0.47 -3.07
C ILE A 13 1.35 -0.92 -3.57
N LYS A 14 0.84 -0.25 -4.61
CA LYS A 14 -0.39 -0.64 -5.28
C LYS A 14 -0.09 -1.71 -6.32
N HIS A 15 -0.86 -2.79 -6.28
CA HIS A 15 -0.87 -3.89 -7.23
C HIS A 15 -2.28 -4.09 -7.79
N ASP A 16 -2.41 -4.48 -9.05
CA ASP A 16 -3.68 -4.96 -9.59
C ASP A 16 -4.02 -6.32 -8.98
N LYS A 17 -5.23 -6.49 -8.48
CA LYS A 17 -5.64 -7.70 -7.76
C LYS A 17 -5.56 -8.95 -8.64
N LYS A 18 -5.97 -8.87 -9.91
CA LYS A 18 -5.96 -10.02 -10.82
C LYS A 18 -4.54 -10.43 -11.15
N GLU A 19 -3.69 -9.45 -11.47
CA GLU A 19 -2.28 -9.73 -11.72
C GLU A 19 -1.56 -10.22 -10.47
N TRP A 20 -1.83 -9.62 -9.31
CA TRP A 20 -1.20 -10.00 -8.04
C TRP A 20 -1.55 -11.43 -7.64
N ILE A 21 -2.83 -11.78 -7.67
CA ILE A 21 -3.29 -13.14 -7.33
C ILE A 21 -2.76 -14.16 -8.33
N SER A 22 -2.79 -13.86 -9.63
CA SER A 22 -2.26 -14.77 -10.66
C SER A 22 -0.76 -14.98 -10.47
N LYS A 23 0.00 -13.91 -10.23
CA LYS A 23 1.45 -13.98 -9.99
C LYS A 23 1.80 -14.65 -8.67
N PHE A 24 0.97 -14.51 -7.63
CA PHE A 24 1.11 -15.23 -6.36
C PHE A 24 0.84 -16.74 -6.52
N LEU A 25 -0.10 -17.12 -7.39
CA LEU A 25 -0.40 -18.52 -7.69
C LEU A 25 0.66 -19.15 -8.60
N GLU A 26 1.23 -18.38 -9.53
CA GLU A 26 2.27 -18.85 -10.46
C GLU A 26 3.68 -18.86 -9.84
N PHE A 27 3.94 -17.99 -8.85
CA PHE A 27 5.24 -17.89 -8.19
C PHE A 27 5.08 -17.87 -6.68
N ASN A 28 5.84 -18.74 -6.01
CA ASN A 28 6.16 -18.55 -4.61
C ASN A 28 7.02 -17.27 -4.51
N ILE A 29 6.37 -16.13 -4.31
CA ILE A 29 7.01 -14.79 -4.33
C ILE A 29 8.17 -14.63 -3.33
N TYR A 30 8.34 -15.58 -2.40
CA TYR A 30 9.50 -15.68 -1.51
C TYR A 30 10.76 -16.22 -2.20
N GLU A 31 10.64 -16.92 -3.32
CA GLU A 31 11.76 -17.55 -4.04
C GLU A 31 12.37 -16.65 -5.13
N HIS A 32 11.79 -15.47 -5.39
CA HIS A 32 12.24 -14.56 -6.46
C HIS A 32 12.30 -13.08 -6.03
N PRO A 33 13.34 -12.67 -5.27
CA PRO A 33 13.51 -11.29 -4.80
C PRO A 33 13.63 -10.25 -5.92
N ASP A 34 14.26 -10.59 -7.06
CA ASP A 34 14.41 -9.70 -8.22
C ASP A 34 13.07 -9.26 -8.83
N PHE A 35 12.04 -10.10 -8.72
CA PHE A 35 10.70 -9.77 -9.22
C PHE A 35 10.05 -8.68 -8.38
N TYR A 36 10.26 -8.76 -7.06
CA TYR A 36 9.78 -7.79 -6.10
C TYR A 36 10.45 -6.42 -6.32
N GLU A 37 11.76 -6.41 -6.57
CA GLU A 37 12.50 -5.17 -6.87
C GLU A 37 12.05 -4.51 -8.17
N LYS A 38 11.81 -5.28 -9.24
CA LYS A 38 11.30 -4.72 -10.50
C LYS A 38 9.89 -4.15 -10.37
N LEU A 39 9.01 -4.78 -9.59
CA LEU A 39 7.68 -4.23 -9.28
C LEU A 39 7.81 -2.94 -8.44
N VAL A 40 8.77 -2.90 -7.52
CA VAL A 40 9.05 -1.73 -6.68
C VAL A 40 9.59 -0.55 -7.50
N GLN A 41 10.30 -0.77 -8.59
CA GLN A 41 10.85 0.30 -9.42
C GLN A 41 9.81 1.04 -10.29
N GLN A 42 8.62 0.48 -10.53
CA GLN A 42 7.58 1.13 -11.34
C GLN A 42 6.65 2.09 -10.56
N LYS A 43 6.99 2.41 -9.30
CA LYS A 43 6.06 2.98 -8.31
C LYS A 43 5.55 4.40 -8.62
N LYS A 44 4.22 4.52 -8.76
CA LYS A 44 3.49 5.64 -8.15
C LYS A 44 3.45 5.40 -6.64
N ASN A 45 3.88 6.39 -5.85
CA ASN A 45 3.90 6.25 -4.39
C ASN A 45 2.49 6.43 -3.82
N TYR A 46 2.01 5.43 -3.08
CA TYR A 46 0.75 5.48 -2.34
C TYR A 46 1.06 5.47 -0.85
N TYR A 47 0.24 6.16 -0.07
CA TYR A 47 0.43 6.33 1.37
C TYR A 47 -0.87 6.05 2.10
N LEU A 48 -0.83 5.21 3.12
CA LEU A 48 -1.91 5.09 4.09
C LEU A 48 -1.58 5.92 5.32
N CYS A 49 -2.48 6.80 5.68
CA CYS A 49 -2.22 7.85 6.66
C CYS A 49 -3.32 7.87 7.69
N GLU A 50 -2.97 7.81 8.98
CA GLU A 50 -3.94 7.96 10.06
C GLU A 50 -4.08 9.43 10.45
N LYS A 51 -5.31 9.93 10.48
CA LYS A 51 -5.64 11.24 11.04
C LYS A 51 -6.95 11.13 11.81
N GLU A 52 -6.95 11.58 13.07
CA GLU A 52 -8.14 11.60 13.94
C GLU A 52 -8.83 10.22 14.08
N GLY A 53 -8.04 9.13 14.09
CA GLY A 53 -8.55 7.75 14.17
C GLY A 53 -9.16 7.21 12.87
N LYS A 54 -9.04 7.96 11.77
CA LYS A 54 -9.46 7.54 10.43
C LYS A 54 -8.25 7.31 9.53
N ILE A 55 -8.33 6.31 8.67
CA ILE A 55 -7.27 6.02 7.71
C ILE A 55 -7.62 6.65 6.36
N TYR A 56 -6.61 7.23 5.73
CA TYR A 56 -6.71 7.86 4.42
C TYR A 56 -5.68 7.24 3.48
N LEU A 57 -6.14 6.70 2.36
CA LEU A 57 -5.29 6.38 1.23
C LEU A 57 -5.03 7.67 0.43
N VAL A 58 -3.77 8.05 0.34
CA VAL A 58 -3.29 9.19 -0.41
C VAL A 58 -2.46 8.69 -1.58
N ASP A 59 -2.82 9.08 -2.80
CA ASP A 59 -2.02 8.75 -3.99
C ASP A 59 -0.95 9.81 -4.29
N SER A 60 -0.10 9.51 -5.28
CA SER A 60 0.99 10.42 -5.69
C SER A 60 0.48 11.75 -6.28
N ASP A 61 -0.75 11.80 -6.76
CA ASP A 61 -1.45 13.00 -7.24
C ASP A 61 -2.17 13.73 -6.07
N ASN A 62 -1.93 13.28 -4.83
CA ASN A 62 -2.43 13.86 -3.59
C ASN A 62 -3.96 13.77 -3.42
N ASN A 63 -4.64 12.89 -4.18
CA ASN A 63 -6.04 12.59 -3.90
C ASN A 63 -6.13 11.72 -2.64
N LYS A 64 -7.15 11.99 -1.84
CA LYS A 64 -7.34 11.38 -0.53
C LYS A 64 -8.64 10.59 -0.54
N LYS A 65 -8.57 9.33 -0.14
CA LYS A 65 -9.74 8.47 0.02
C LYS A 65 -9.77 7.95 1.44
N GLU A 66 -10.86 8.22 2.17
CA GLU A 66 -11.07 7.68 3.50
C GLU A 66 -11.34 6.18 3.43
N ILE A 67 -10.73 5.42 4.34
CA ILE A 67 -10.83 3.97 4.48
C ILE A 67 -11.08 3.67 5.94
N SER A 68 -12.30 3.22 6.24
CA SER A 68 -12.74 3.01 7.62
C SER A 68 -12.54 1.58 8.12
N TRP A 69 -12.18 0.63 7.24
CA TRP A 69 -12.06 -0.80 7.57
C TRP A 69 -10.62 -1.29 7.75
N VAL A 70 -9.62 -0.45 7.51
CA VAL A 70 -8.21 -0.84 7.65
C VAL A 70 -7.63 -0.22 8.93
N SER A 71 -6.75 -0.97 9.61
CA SER A 71 -5.96 -0.47 10.73
C SER A 71 -4.48 -0.47 10.36
N LEU A 72 -3.75 0.59 10.69
CA LEU A 72 -2.33 0.70 10.37
C LEU A 72 -1.40 -0.04 11.34
N ASP A 73 -1.92 -0.51 12.48
CA ASP A 73 -1.13 -1.14 13.54
C ASP A 73 -0.46 -2.44 13.07
N ASN A 74 -1.20 -3.31 12.36
CA ASN A 74 -0.74 -4.67 12.03
C ASN A 74 -1.06 -5.14 10.60
N PHE A 75 -1.36 -4.22 9.66
CA PHE A 75 -1.60 -4.65 8.28
C PHE A 75 -0.29 -4.92 7.53
N GLU A 76 -0.29 -6.00 6.76
CA GLU A 76 0.74 -6.27 5.74
C GLU A 76 0.21 -5.94 4.34
N GLU A 77 -1.06 -6.23 4.09
CA GLU A 77 -1.76 -5.93 2.84
C GLU A 77 -3.20 -5.50 3.11
N VAL A 78 -3.73 -4.64 2.23
CA VAL A 78 -5.14 -4.26 2.23
C VAL A 78 -5.69 -4.26 0.82
N GLU A 79 -6.85 -4.89 0.65
CA GLU A 79 -7.58 -4.89 -0.61
C GLU A 79 -8.55 -3.71 -0.65
N ILE A 80 -8.46 -2.90 -1.71
CA ILE A 80 -9.31 -1.73 -1.92
C ILE A 80 -9.80 -1.74 -3.36
N GLY A 81 -11.01 -2.24 -3.57
CA GLY A 81 -11.59 -2.44 -4.91
C GLY A 81 -10.86 -3.53 -5.69
N GLU A 82 -10.42 -3.21 -6.90
CA GLU A 82 -9.66 -4.13 -7.77
C GLU A 82 -8.14 -4.07 -7.53
N TYR A 83 -7.70 -3.43 -6.46
CA TYR A 83 -6.28 -3.23 -6.18
C TYR A 83 -5.91 -3.69 -4.78
N ILE A 84 -4.67 -4.18 -4.65
CA ILE A 84 -4.05 -4.62 -3.41
C ILE A 84 -2.95 -3.64 -3.05
N TYR A 85 -2.97 -3.15 -1.81
CA TYR A 85 -2.00 -2.20 -1.29
C TYR A 85 -1.17 -2.88 -0.22
N LYS A 86 0.09 -3.17 -0.53
CA LYS A 86 0.99 -3.88 0.36
C LYS A 86 1.92 -2.92 1.08
N LYS A 87 2.10 -3.11 2.39
CA LYS A 87 3.02 -2.35 3.23
C LYS A 87 4.43 -2.46 2.68
N TYR A 88 5.05 -1.31 2.43
CA TYR A 88 6.45 -1.24 2.01
C TYR A 88 7.34 -0.78 3.15
N ARG A 89 7.05 0.39 3.72
CA ARG A 89 7.77 0.92 4.87
C ARG A 89 6.90 1.88 5.67
N VAL A 90 7.20 1.97 6.97
CA VAL A 90 6.59 2.98 7.85
C VAL A 90 7.46 4.23 7.77
N LEU A 91 6.83 5.38 7.54
CA LEU A 91 7.49 6.68 7.50
C LEU A 91 7.34 7.44 8.83
N LYS A 92 6.24 7.21 9.55
CA LYS A 92 5.89 7.81 10.83
C LYS A 92 4.89 6.93 11.55
#